data_AF-A0A089HLA6-F1
#
_entry.id   AF-A0A089HLA6-F1
#
_cell.length_a   1.000
_cell.length_b   1.000
_cell.length_c   1.000
_cell.angle_alpha   90.00
_cell.angle_beta   90.00
_cell.angle_gamma   90.00
#
_symmetry.space_group_name_H-M   'P 1'
#
loop_
_entity.id
_entity.type
_entity.pdbx_description
1 polymer ?
#
loop_
_entity_poly.entity_id
_entity_poly.type
_entity_poly.pdbx_seq_one_letter_code
_entity_poly.pdbx_strand_id
1 'polypeptide(L)'
;MLIFNKNKVKRKVATLMLAAIGTVTIFSQTSFALNAQSNANFLFRGVQVLDDDEVVVYLDKGTSSITKDMFKIYEGIGTGGTPISITGISSYSTPYNLSVSGYAPGSSYILTAASGTFDEKEAYTIEASSTVRAGNGLTLGDALQRKNPVISFVRPDSSSDYGTGNVNMWTFMDSQNNGNIARDGGLYISLSKPASNASAVLSGLKLYKNTGSGYTEVTYDNPSSPTTTTDVFQPVKSNQDDFFYIPLSIAGNGTGAQKNLLSNTAYRLDIPEIPLQGGGEITNSLDPNGITSIYFTTMNGIGPTKMNSAPTASVTGSSVDLSWTATSDLGTSPNIVGAAATGYNVYHSTDKYFGFTKVNSSAITGTSYSAGSYASGTHYFRITPIANSYEGGYSNDVVVTIP
;
A
#
# COMPACT_ATOMS: atom_id res chain seq x y z
N MET A 1 -37.42 -25.37 59.58
CA MET A 1 -36.13 -24.72 59.88
C MET A 1 -35.16 -25.04 58.74
N LEU A 2 -35.12 -24.18 57.71
CA LEU A 2 -34.28 -24.35 56.51
C LEU A 2 -32.90 -23.74 56.76
N ILE A 3 -31.87 -24.58 56.72
CA ILE A 3 -30.48 -24.17 56.94
C ILE A 3 -29.94 -23.54 55.65
N PHE A 4 -29.79 -22.21 55.65
CA PHE A 4 -29.17 -21.46 54.56
C PHE A 4 -27.66 -21.66 54.57
N ASN A 5 -27.13 -22.41 53.60
CA ASN A 5 -25.70 -22.62 53.43
C ASN A 5 -25.06 -21.42 52.72
N LYS A 6 -24.49 -20.48 53.50
CA LYS A 6 -23.80 -19.27 53.02
C LYS A 6 -22.61 -19.53 52.08
N ASN A 7 -22.10 -20.76 51.99
CA ASN A 7 -20.91 -21.07 51.19
C ASN A 7 -21.21 -21.37 49.72
N LYS A 8 -22.48 -21.54 49.31
CA LYS A 8 -22.84 -21.77 47.90
C LYS A 8 -23.16 -20.50 47.10
N VAL A 9 -23.34 -19.34 47.75
CA VAL A 9 -23.63 -18.06 47.05
C VAL A 9 -22.35 -17.34 46.61
N LYS A 10 -21.22 -17.53 47.33
CA LYS A 10 -19.94 -16.89 46.97
C LYS A 10 -19.28 -17.45 45.70
N ARG A 11 -19.67 -18.64 45.23
CA ARG A 11 -19.12 -19.24 43.99
C ARG A 11 -19.85 -18.87 42.69
N LYS A 12 -21.02 -18.23 42.75
CA LYS A 12 -21.72 -17.77 41.53
C LYS A 12 -21.54 -16.28 41.23
N VAL A 13 -21.10 -15.48 42.20
CA VAL A 13 -20.76 -14.06 41.99
C VAL A 13 -19.31 -13.89 41.54
N ALA A 14 -18.40 -14.81 41.91
CA ALA A 14 -17.02 -14.77 41.45
C ALA A 14 -16.82 -15.23 39.99
N THR A 15 -17.76 -15.97 39.41
CA THR A 15 -17.68 -16.44 38.01
C THR A 15 -18.28 -15.45 37.00
N LEU A 16 -19.05 -14.45 37.47
CA LEU A 16 -19.57 -13.39 36.60
C LEU A 16 -18.67 -12.13 36.54
N MET A 17 -17.72 -11.98 37.47
CA MET A 17 -16.72 -10.89 37.45
C MET A 17 -15.39 -11.28 36.78
N LEU A 18 -15.32 -12.46 36.13
CA LEU A 18 -14.18 -12.86 35.30
C LEU A 18 -14.50 -12.82 33.79
N ALA A 19 -15.72 -12.44 33.41
CA ALA A 19 -16.17 -12.32 32.02
C ALA A 19 -16.29 -10.87 31.53
N ALA A 20 -15.87 -9.89 32.34
CA ALA A 20 -15.86 -8.47 32.01
C ALA A 20 -14.50 -7.79 32.28
N ILE A 21 -13.42 -8.57 32.33
CA ILE A 21 -12.11 -8.06 31.92
C ILE A 21 -12.11 -8.26 30.42
N GLY A 22 -12.65 -7.24 29.73
CA GLY A 22 -12.56 -7.17 28.29
C GLY A 22 -11.15 -7.51 27.89
N THR A 23 -11.03 -8.38 26.90
CA THR A 23 -9.82 -8.52 26.11
C THR A 23 -9.61 -7.17 25.42
N VAL A 24 -9.16 -6.18 26.18
CA VAL A 24 -8.28 -5.17 25.65
C VAL A 24 -7.07 -5.99 25.27
N THR A 25 -7.03 -6.40 24.01
CA THR A 25 -5.79 -6.75 23.35
C THR A 25 -4.96 -5.46 23.41
N ILE A 26 -4.35 -5.21 24.56
CA ILE A 26 -3.24 -4.28 24.69
C ILE A 26 -2.18 -4.98 23.85
N PHE A 27 -2.13 -4.62 22.57
CA PHE A 27 -0.94 -4.86 21.78
C PHE A 27 0.19 -4.26 22.61
N SER A 28 0.99 -5.14 23.23
CA SER A 28 2.22 -4.75 23.87
C SER A 28 3.05 -4.08 22.79
N GLN A 29 3.09 -2.74 22.81
CA GLN A 29 3.90 -1.92 21.93
C GLN A 29 5.35 -2.12 22.33
N THR A 30 5.93 -3.22 21.88
CA THR A 30 7.35 -3.47 21.98
C THR A 30 7.85 -3.83 20.60
N SER A 31 8.18 -2.81 19.81
CA SER A 31 9.45 -2.70 19.09
C SER A 31 9.35 -1.73 17.91
N PHE A 32 10.43 -0.97 17.80
CA PHE A 32 11.03 -0.21 16.72
C PHE A 32 10.46 -0.29 15.29
N ALA A 33 10.94 0.70 14.55
CA ALA A 33 11.04 0.71 13.10
C ALA A 33 9.81 1.26 12.40
N LEU A 34 9.98 1.48 11.09
CA LEU A 34 8.97 1.73 10.06
C LEU A 34 7.88 0.66 9.99
N ASN A 35 7.78 -0.15 11.04
CA ASN A 35 7.10 -1.39 11.19
C ASN A 35 6.39 -1.47 12.56
N ALA A 36 6.32 -0.37 13.34
CA ALA A 36 5.30 -0.26 14.36
C ALA A 36 3.96 -0.47 13.64
N GLN A 37 3.33 -1.61 13.92
CA GLN A 37 2.32 -2.27 13.09
C GLN A 37 1.12 -1.41 12.68
N SER A 38 0.97 -0.20 13.18
CA SER A 38 -0.27 0.56 13.06
C SER A 38 -0.32 1.62 11.95
N ASN A 39 0.78 2.01 11.27
CA ASN A 39 0.66 3.09 10.27
C ASN A 39 1.61 3.15 9.05
N ALA A 40 2.63 2.30 8.92
CA ALA A 40 3.50 2.40 7.74
C ALA A 40 2.83 1.87 6.46
N ASN A 41 3.17 2.39 5.28
CA ASN A 41 2.58 1.98 4.00
C ASN A 41 2.61 0.46 3.74
N PHE A 42 1.62 -0.03 2.99
CA PHE A 42 1.55 -1.39 2.46
C PHE A 42 1.74 -1.32 0.94
N LEU A 43 2.73 -2.04 0.41
CA LEU A 43 3.31 -1.82 -0.91
C LEU A 43 3.40 -3.12 -1.72
N PHE A 44 3.24 -2.94 -3.03
CA PHE A 44 3.52 -3.95 -4.03
C PHE A 44 5.00 -3.87 -4.41
N ARG A 45 5.76 -4.90 -4.06
CA ARG A 45 7.23 -4.83 -3.99
C ARG A 45 7.95 -5.33 -5.22
N GLY A 46 7.32 -6.08 -6.11
CA GLY A 46 8.05 -6.68 -7.22
C GLY A 46 7.38 -7.91 -7.77
N VAL A 47 8.07 -8.52 -8.73
CA VAL A 47 7.57 -9.66 -9.49
C VAL A 47 8.73 -10.57 -9.89
N GLN A 48 8.56 -11.89 -9.78
CA GLN A 48 9.53 -12.86 -10.29
C GLN A 48 8.82 -13.82 -11.23
N VAL A 49 9.34 -13.98 -12.45
CA VAL A 49 8.88 -15.02 -13.37
C VAL A 49 9.48 -16.36 -12.94
N LEU A 50 8.64 -17.38 -12.75
CA LEU A 50 9.10 -18.74 -12.42
C LEU A 50 9.11 -19.63 -13.65
N ASP A 51 8.07 -19.56 -14.47
CA ASP A 51 7.89 -20.40 -15.65
C ASP A 51 7.05 -19.68 -16.72
N ASP A 52 6.62 -20.40 -17.76
CA ASP A 52 5.78 -19.94 -18.86
C ASP A 52 4.32 -19.62 -18.48
N ASP A 53 3.91 -19.96 -17.26
CA ASP A 53 2.56 -19.69 -16.75
C ASP A 53 2.53 -19.27 -15.28
N GLU A 54 3.69 -19.17 -14.63
CA GLU A 54 3.79 -18.84 -13.21
C GLU A 54 4.63 -17.59 -12.94
N VAL A 55 4.06 -16.69 -12.15
CA VAL A 55 4.71 -15.47 -11.70
C VAL A 55 4.48 -15.27 -10.21
N VAL A 56 5.55 -14.99 -9.47
CA VAL A 56 5.48 -14.59 -8.06
C VAL A 56 5.23 -13.10 -7.98
N VAL A 57 4.27 -12.70 -7.16
CA VAL A 57 4.08 -11.33 -6.73
C VAL A 57 4.53 -11.15 -5.29
N TYR A 58 5.16 -10.01 -5.02
CA TYR A 58 5.72 -9.70 -3.71
C TYR A 58 5.03 -8.52 -3.07
N LEU A 59 4.74 -8.64 -1.77
CA LEU A 59 4.08 -7.64 -0.95
C LEU A 59 4.97 -7.34 0.25
N ASP A 60 4.93 -6.12 0.77
CA ASP A 60 5.86 -5.68 1.82
C ASP A 60 5.49 -6.10 3.24
N LYS A 61 4.29 -6.62 3.44
CA LYS A 61 3.76 -7.09 4.73
C LYS A 61 3.09 -8.43 4.59
N GLY A 62 3.00 -9.15 5.71
CA GLY A 62 2.12 -10.29 5.83
C GLY A 62 0.68 -9.88 5.50
N THR A 63 0.03 -10.66 4.65
CA THR A 63 -1.35 -10.48 4.21
C THR A 63 -2.22 -11.64 4.68
N SER A 64 -3.51 -11.41 4.76
CA SER A 64 -4.49 -12.45 5.01
C SER A 64 -5.59 -12.40 3.94
N SER A 65 -6.14 -13.56 3.59
CA SER A 65 -7.31 -13.66 2.70
C SER A 65 -7.11 -13.11 1.28
N ILE A 66 -5.90 -13.26 0.73
CA ILE A 66 -5.61 -12.94 -0.67
C ILE A 66 -6.26 -14.00 -1.57
N THR A 67 -6.94 -13.55 -2.63
CA THR A 67 -7.55 -14.41 -3.66
C THR A 67 -7.05 -13.99 -5.04
N LYS A 68 -7.17 -14.89 -6.02
CA LYS A 68 -6.77 -14.59 -7.40
C LYS A 68 -7.55 -13.43 -8.01
N ASP A 69 -8.81 -13.27 -7.61
CA ASP A 69 -9.70 -12.20 -8.08
C ASP A 69 -9.27 -10.80 -7.63
N MET A 70 -8.26 -10.69 -6.76
CA MET A 70 -7.65 -9.42 -6.39
C MET A 70 -6.56 -8.97 -7.38
N PHE A 71 -6.23 -9.80 -8.37
CA PHE A 71 -5.20 -9.52 -9.37
C PHE A 71 -5.77 -9.66 -10.78
N LYS A 72 -5.19 -8.91 -11.72
CA LYS A 72 -5.40 -9.07 -13.15
C LYS A 72 -4.04 -9.12 -13.83
N ILE A 73 -3.94 -9.87 -14.91
CA ILE A 73 -2.76 -9.90 -15.78
C ILE A 73 -3.20 -9.45 -17.16
N TYR A 74 -2.36 -8.66 -17.83
CA TYR A 74 -2.58 -8.17 -19.19
C TYR A 74 -1.34 -8.44 -20.04
N GLU A 75 -1.53 -8.74 -21.31
CA GLU A 75 -0.46 -8.74 -22.31
C GLU A 75 0.12 -7.32 -22.49
N GLY A 76 1.43 -7.22 -22.67
CA GLY A 76 2.14 -5.99 -22.91
C GLY A 76 2.36 -5.11 -21.67
N ILE A 77 2.76 -3.87 -21.96
CA ILE A 77 3.06 -2.85 -20.96
C ILE A 77 1.79 -2.02 -20.65
N GLY A 78 1.39 -2.00 -19.38
CA GLY A 78 0.20 -1.31 -18.91
C GLY A 78 -1.06 -2.19 -18.93
N THR A 79 -2.19 -1.61 -18.55
CA THR A 79 -3.48 -2.33 -18.40
C THR A 79 -4.37 -2.28 -19.64
N GLY A 80 -3.82 -1.83 -20.78
CA GLY A 80 -4.56 -1.68 -22.04
C GLY A 80 -4.53 -2.90 -22.96
N GLY A 81 -3.70 -3.91 -22.66
CA GLY A 81 -3.60 -5.13 -23.46
C GLY A 81 -4.67 -6.18 -23.14
N THR A 82 -4.55 -7.33 -23.79
CA THR A 82 -5.50 -8.45 -23.63
C THR A 82 -5.44 -9.00 -22.19
N PRO A 83 -6.58 -9.11 -21.48
CA PRO A 83 -6.59 -9.73 -20.16
C PRO A 83 -6.26 -11.23 -20.22
N ILE A 84 -5.39 -11.67 -19.31
CA ILE A 84 -5.01 -13.05 -19.09
C ILE A 84 -5.74 -13.59 -17.85
N SER A 85 -6.34 -14.77 -17.99
CA SER A 85 -7.06 -15.42 -16.89
C SER A 85 -6.10 -16.04 -15.88
N ILE A 86 -6.27 -15.69 -14.60
CA ILE A 86 -5.57 -16.34 -13.49
C ILE A 86 -6.35 -17.59 -13.09
N THR A 87 -5.72 -18.75 -13.23
CA THR A 87 -6.31 -20.06 -12.92
C THR A 87 -6.19 -20.36 -11.42
N GLY A 88 -5.06 -20.01 -10.81
CA GLY A 88 -4.76 -20.30 -9.40
C GLY A 88 -3.94 -19.22 -8.69
N ILE A 89 -3.95 -19.31 -7.36
CA ILE A 89 -3.06 -18.55 -6.48
C ILE A 89 -2.59 -19.45 -5.34
N SER A 90 -1.30 -19.39 -5.00
CA SER A 90 -0.74 -20.15 -3.88
C SER A 90 0.33 -19.34 -3.14
N SER A 91 0.61 -19.69 -1.87
CA SER A 91 1.67 -19.03 -1.10
C SER A 91 3.04 -19.45 -1.62
N TYR A 92 3.95 -18.49 -1.80
CA TYR A 92 5.35 -18.74 -2.11
C TYR A 92 6.19 -18.62 -0.84
N SER A 93 7.03 -19.62 -0.56
CA SER A 93 7.75 -19.74 0.71
C SER A 93 8.97 -18.84 0.84
N THR A 94 9.52 -18.34 -0.28
CA THR A 94 10.68 -17.45 -0.27
C THR A 94 10.21 -16.00 -0.13
N PRO A 95 10.41 -15.36 1.03
CA PRO A 95 9.95 -14.01 1.24
C PRO A 95 10.74 -13.02 0.38
N TYR A 96 10.08 -11.92 0.02
CA TYR A 96 10.77 -10.80 -0.61
C TYR A 96 11.66 -10.09 0.39
N ASN A 97 12.97 -10.21 0.20
CA ASN A 97 13.95 -9.61 1.08
C ASN A 97 14.46 -8.30 0.47
N LEU A 98 14.45 -7.25 1.29
CA LEU A 98 15.13 -6.01 0.99
C LEU A 98 16.60 -6.11 1.41
N SER A 99 17.46 -5.33 0.75
CA SER A 99 18.90 -5.29 1.05
C SER A 99 19.27 -4.74 2.45
N VAL A 100 18.29 -4.40 3.28
CA VAL A 100 18.51 -3.74 4.58
C VAL A 100 17.88 -4.54 5.71
N SER A 101 18.70 -4.80 6.74
CA SER A 101 18.31 -5.40 8.02
C SER A 101 17.25 -4.55 8.74
N GLY A 102 16.20 -5.19 9.27
CA GLY A 102 15.15 -4.53 10.06
C GLY A 102 13.82 -4.31 9.33
N TYR A 103 13.75 -4.59 8.02
CA TYR A 103 12.48 -4.73 7.31
C TYR A 103 11.94 -6.15 7.48
N ALA A 104 10.67 -6.28 7.86
CA ALA A 104 10.05 -7.59 7.96
C ALA A 104 9.98 -8.26 6.57
N PRO A 105 10.18 -9.59 6.50
CA PRO A 105 9.83 -10.34 5.31
C PRO A 105 8.34 -10.15 5.07
N GLY A 106 7.99 -9.67 3.88
CA GLY A 106 6.59 -9.51 3.48
C GLY A 106 5.95 -10.84 3.07
N SER A 107 4.81 -10.79 2.38
CA SER A 107 4.20 -11.99 1.79
C SER A 107 4.50 -12.12 0.30
N SER A 108 4.36 -13.34 -0.20
CA SER A 108 4.62 -13.69 -1.59
C SER A 108 3.64 -14.74 -2.07
N TYR A 109 3.18 -14.59 -3.30
CA TYR A 109 2.17 -15.47 -3.90
C TYR A 109 2.52 -15.82 -5.34
N ILE A 110 2.36 -17.08 -5.72
CA ILE A 110 2.40 -17.50 -7.12
C ILE A 110 1.01 -17.22 -7.71
N LEU A 111 0.98 -16.48 -8.81
CA LEU A 111 -0.18 -16.38 -9.70
C LEU A 111 0.06 -17.34 -10.86
N THR A 112 -0.89 -18.25 -11.09
CA THR A 112 -0.81 -19.25 -12.16
C THR A 112 -1.80 -18.89 -13.26
N ALA A 113 -1.35 -18.90 -14.51
CA ALA A 113 -2.15 -18.71 -15.73
C ALA A 113 -2.47 -20.08 -16.38
N ALA A 114 -2.80 -20.09 -17.68
CA ALA A 114 -2.80 -21.34 -18.44
C ALA A 114 -1.37 -21.65 -18.91
N SER A 115 -1.00 -22.93 -19.04
CA SER A 115 0.35 -23.30 -19.52
C SER A 115 0.70 -22.65 -20.85
N GLY A 116 1.92 -22.12 -20.98
CA GLY A 116 2.40 -21.44 -22.18
C GLY A 116 1.79 -20.07 -22.44
N THR A 117 1.21 -19.41 -21.42
CA THR A 117 0.58 -18.08 -21.60
C THR A 117 1.62 -16.97 -21.76
N PHE A 118 2.75 -17.07 -21.08
CA PHE A 118 3.80 -16.07 -21.14
C PHE A 118 4.81 -16.48 -22.20
N ASP A 119 4.93 -15.75 -23.30
CA ASP A 119 5.93 -15.94 -24.35
C ASP A 119 7.28 -15.36 -23.95
N GLU A 120 8.38 -15.99 -24.38
CA GLU A 120 9.74 -15.49 -24.10
C GLU A 120 9.94 -14.09 -24.72
N LYS A 121 10.58 -13.20 -23.96
CA LYS A 121 10.92 -11.81 -24.34
C LYS A 121 9.71 -10.89 -24.55
N GLU A 122 8.51 -11.39 -24.28
CA GLU A 122 7.30 -10.59 -24.26
C GLU A 122 7.03 -9.98 -22.88
N ALA A 123 6.36 -8.84 -22.90
CA ALA A 123 6.00 -8.10 -21.71
C ALA A 123 4.57 -8.42 -21.26
N TYR A 124 4.36 -8.32 -19.95
CA TYR A 124 3.08 -8.52 -19.29
C TYR A 124 2.94 -7.50 -18.16
N THR A 125 1.71 -7.24 -17.74
CA THR A 125 1.43 -6.33 -16.63
C THR A 125 0.45 -6.95 -15.65
N ILE A 126 0.84 -6.94 -14.37
CA ILE A 126 -0.02 -7.34 -13.26
C ILE A 126 -0.60 -6.07 -12.64
N GLU A 127 -1.92 -6.03 -12.49
CA GLU A 127 -2.62 -5.04 -11.70
C GLU A 127 -3.13 -5.69 -10.42
N ALA A 128 -2.70 -5.19 -9.27
CA ALA A 128 -3.23 -5.63 -7.99
C ALA A 128 -4.30 -4.64 -7.51
N SER A 129 -5.41 -5.15 -6.99
CA SER A 129 -6.48 -4.31 -6.44
C SER A 129 -5.95 -3.45 -5.31
N SER A 130 -6.31 -2.16 -5.31
CA SER A 130 -6.01 -1.24 -4.21
C SER A 130 -6.63 -1.68 -2.88
N THR A 131 -7.55 -2.66 -2.89
CA THR A 131 -8.22 -3.21 -1.70
C THR A 131 -7.48 -4.40 -1.07
N VAL A 132 -6.43 -4.94 -1.73
CA VAL A 132 -5.54 -5.98 -1.17
C VAL A 132 -5.04 -5.51 0.19
N ARG A 133 -5.15 -6.37 1.20
CA ARG A 133 -5.02 -5.99 2.61
C ARG A 133 -3.94 -6.77 3.37
N ALA A 134 -3.09 -6.05 4.08
CA ALA A 134 -2.14 -6.57 5.06
C ALA A 134 -2.84 -7.04 6.34
N GLY A 135 -2.14 -7.84 7.16
CA GLY A 135 -2.64 -8.36 8.43
C GLY A 135 -2.92 -7.28 9.49
N ASN A 136 -2.28 -6.11 9.39
CA ASN A 136 -2.60 -4.92 10.18
C ASN A 136 -3.78 -4.11 9.59
N GLY A 137 -4.39 -4.68 8.55
CA GLY A 137 -5.51 -4.17 7.80
C GLY A 137 -5.17 -3.11 6.75
N LEU A 138 -3.93 -2.65 6.58
CA LEU A 138 -3.63 -1.62 5.56
C LEU A 138 -3.87 -2.16 4.17
N THR A 139 -4.32 -1.31 3.28
CA THR A 139 -4.59 -1.63 1.88
C THR A 139 -3.50 -1.08 0.98
N LEU A 140 -3.27 -1.70 -0.19
CA LEU A 140 -2.33 -1.15 -1.17
C LEU A 140 -2.74 0.27 -1.59
N GLY A 141 -4.06 0.53 -1.60
CA GLY A 141 -4.64 1.84 -1.87
C GLY A 141 -4.44 2.88 -0.77
N ASP A 142 -4.00 2.51 0.43
CA ASP A 142 -3.69 3.51 1.47
C ASP A 142 -2.46 4.35 1.06
N ALA A 143 -1.45 3.71 0.45
CA ALA A 143 -0.24 4.35 -0.06
C ALA A 143 -0.36 4.84 -1.51
N LEU A 144 -1.37 4.34 -2.24
CA LEU A 144 -1.54 4.61 -3.67
C LEU A 144 -2.83 5.35 -3.99
N GLN A 145 -3.47 5.87 -2.94
CA GLN A 145 -4.61 6.76 -3.06
C GLN A 145 -5.74 6.12 -3.83
N ARG A 146 -5.99 4.87 -3.45
CA ARG A 146 -6.99 3.98 -4.02
C ARG A 146 -6.68 3.54 -5.46
N LYS A 147 -5.58 4.00 -6.08
CA LYS A 147 -5.12 3.46 -7.37
C LYS A 147 -4.66 2.03 -7.18
N ASN A 148 -4.94 1.21 -8.18
CA ASN A 148 -4.42 -0.14 -8.24
C ASN A 148 -2.94 -0.06 -8.62
N PRO A 149 -2.00 -0.59 -7.81
CA PRO A 149 -0.62 -0.73 -8.23
C PRO A 149 -0.56 -1.63 -9.46
N VAL A 150 0.28 -1.22 -10.41
CA VAL A 150 0.62 -2.01 -11.59
C VAL A 150 2.09 -2.36 -11.57
N ILE A 151 2.45 -3.54 -12.04
CA ILE A 151 3.85 -3.89 -12.28
C ILE A 151 3.92 -4.58 -13.62
N SER A 152 4.83 -4.14 -14.47
CA SER A 152 5.12 -4.85 -15.70
C SER A 152 6.29 -5.80 -15.46
N PHE A 153 6.34 -6.90 -16.19
CA PHE A 153 7.47 -7.82 -16.24
C PHE A 153 7.72 -8.29 -17.67
N VAL A 154 8.94 -8.69 -17.96
CA VAL A 154 9.30 -9.39 -19.20
C VAL A 154 9.69 -10.81 -18.84
N ARG A 155 9.15 -11.79 -19.56
CA ARG A 155 9.59 -13.18 -19.41
C ARG A 155 10.97 -13.33 -20.07
N PRO A 156 12.02 -13.72 -19.34
CA PRO A 156 13.30 -14.02 -19.98
C PRO A 156 13.20 -15.32 -20.80
N ASP A 157 14.10 -15.51 -21.75
CA ASP A 157 14.25 -16.82 -22.38
C ASP A 157 14.90 -17.86 -21.45
N SER A 158 14.97 -19.11 -21.92
CA SER A 158 15.64 -20.21 -21.22
C SER A 158 17.10 -19.94 -20.79
N SER A 159 17.77 -18.94 -21.35
CA SER A 159 19.14 -18.51 -20.99
C SER A 159 19.17 -17.32 -20.02
N SER A 160 18.01 -16.94 -19.45
CA SER A 160 17.84 -15.73 -18.63
C SER A 160 18.11 -14.43 -19.40
N ASP A 161 18.00 -14.44 -20.73
CA ASP A 161 18.11 -13.23 -21.55
C ASP A 161 16.72 -12.57 -21.72
N TYR A 162 16.64 -11.32 -21.30
CA TYR A 162 15.43 -10.49 -21.39
C TYR A 162 15.28 -9.79 -22.74
N GLY A 163 16.26 -9.93 -23.65
CA GLY A 163 16.31 -9.24 -24.93
C GLY A 163 16.41 -7.72 -24.79
N THR A 164 16.48 -7.02 -25.93
CA THR A 164 16.62 -5.55 -25.98
C THR A 164 15.28 -4.81 -26.10
N GLY A 165 14.17 -5.50 -26.35
CA GLY A 165 12.83 -4.92 -26.54
C GLY A 165 12.04 -4.73 -25.23
N ASN A 166 10.92 -4.01 -25.27
CA ASN A 166 9.94 -3.86 -24.17
C ASN A 166 10.54 -3.50 -22.78
N VAL A 167 10.82 -2.23 -22.57
CA VAL A 167 11.29 -1.72 -21.28
C VAL A 167 10.27 -0.76 -20.70
N ASN A 168 9.90 -0.96 -19.44
CA ASN A 168 9.15 0.06 -18.70
C ASN A 168 9.68 0.25 -17.28
N MET A 169 9.67 1.50 -16.86
CA MET A 169 9.90 1.92 -15.50
C MET A 169 8.61 2.54 -14.96
N TRP A 170 8.07 1.93 -13.91
CA TRP A 170 6.95 2.49 -13.17
C TRP A 170 7.46 3.18 -11.92
N THR A 171 7.22 4.48 -11.83
CA THR A 171 7.47 5.25 -10.61
C THR A 171 6.14 5.50 -9.92
N PHE A 172 6.01 5.00 -8.71
CA PHE A 172 4.82 5.18 -7.90
C PHE A 172 5.12 6.11 -6.75
N MET A 173 4.35 7.19 -6.70
CA MET A 173 4.33 8.13 -5.59
C MET A 173 2.99 7.98 -4.88
N ASP A 174 3.03 8.06 -3.56
CA ASP A 174 1.85 8.31 -2.74
C ASP A 174 1.40 9.78 -2.91
N SER A 175 1.12 10.24 -4.15
CA SER A 175 0.88 11.65 -4.48
C SER A 175 -0.60 12.01 -4.71
N GLN A 176 -1.22 12.85 -3.85
CA GLN A 176 -2.60 13.34 -4.05
C GLN A 176 -2.51 14.54 -4.97
N ASN A 177 -3.15 14.45 -6.14
CA ASN A 177 -3.43 15.56 -7.06
C ASN A 177 -2.35 16.65 -7.11
N ASN A 178 -1.48 16.62 -8.13
CA ASN A 178 -0.37 17.56 -8.36
C ASN A 178 0.86 17.38 -7.45
N GLY A 179 1.30 16.14 -7.22
CA GLY A 179 2.64 15.87 -6.68
C GLY A 179 2.80 16.01 -5.17
N ASN A 180 1.71 16.08 -4.39
CA ASN A 180 1.79 16.14 -2.93
C ASN A 180 1.83 14.74 -2.29
N ILE A 181 2.91 14.38 -1.58
CA ILE A 181 3.11 13.05 -0.99
C ILE A 181 2.91 13.03 0.53
N ALA A 182 2.32 11.97 1.08
CA ALA A 182 2.24 11.78 2.53
C ALA A 182 3.61 11.84 3.21
N ARG A 183 3.67 12.45 4.40
CA ARG A 183 4.94 12.61 5.15
C ARG A 183 5.52 11.27 5.62
N ASP A 184 4.64 10.33 5.92
CA ASP A 184 4.91 8.93 6.22
C ASP A 184 4.80 8.02 4.99
N GLY A 185 4.66 8.65 3.81
CA GLY A 185 4.55 7.99 2.53
C GLY A 185 5.86 7.34 2.06
N GLY A 186 5.79 6.82 0.84
CA GLY A 186 6.94 6.21 0.17
C GLY A 186 6.96 6.59 -1.31
N LEU A 187 8.16 6.53 -1.88
CA LEU A 187 8.37 6.57 -3.32
C LEU A 187 9.01 5.25 -3.73
N TYR A 188 8.56 4.64 -4.81
CA TYR A 188 9.19 3.45 -5.32
C TYR A 188 9.26 3.42 -6.83
N ILE A 189 10.27 2.73 -7.32
CA ILE A 189 10.58 2.52 -8.73
C ILE A 189 10.52 1.01 -8.94
N SER A 190 9.72 0.59 -9.90
CA SER A 190 9.63 -0.80 -10.33
C SER A 190 9.98 -0.89 -11.81
N LEU A 191 10.71 -1.94 -12.17
CA LEU A 191 11.25 -2.18 -13.50
C LEU A 191 10.64 -3.43 -14.09
N SER A 192 10.38 -3.43 -15.40
CA SER A 192 9.95 -4.64 -16.12
C SER A 192 11.05 -5.68 -16.32
N LYS A 193 12.31 -5.27 -16.10
CA LYS A 193 13.51 -6.08 -16.15
C LYS A 193 14.42 -5.74 -14.97
N PRO A 194 15.16 -6.70 -14.41
CA PRO A 194 16.17 -6.39 -13.39
C PRO A 194 17.22 -5.40 -13.89
N ALA A 195 17.70 -4.53 -13.00
CA ALA A 195 18.87 -3.72 -13.26
C ALA A 195 20.13 -4.61 -13.28
N SER A 196 21.00 -4.43 -14.27
CA SER A 196 22.27 -5.17 -14.39
C SER A 196 23.33 -4.68 -13.40
N ASN A 197 23.19 -3.47 -12.86
CA ASN A 197 24.02 -2.93 -11.79
C ASN A 197 23.18 -2.17 -10.75
N ALA A 198 22.29 -2.89 -10.08
CA ALA A 198 21.38 -2.30 -9.10
C ALA A 198 22.08 -1.60 -7.93
N SER A 199 23.29 -2.03 -7.55
CA SER A 199 24.08 -1.37 -6.52
C SER A 199 24.52 0.04 -6.94
N ALA A 200 24.94 0.22 -8.21
CA ALA A 200 25.27 1.55 -8.74
C ALA A 200 24.04 2.44 -8.80
N VAL A 201 22.91 1.91 -9.27
CA VAL A 201 21.60 2.61 -9.28
C VAL A 201 21.24 3.07 -7.87
N LEU A 202 21.31 2.16 -6.89
CA LEU A 202 20.99 2.45 -5.50
C LEU A 202 21.87 3.58 -4.93
N SER A 203 23.18 3.56 -5.21
CA SER A 203 24.13 4.58 -4.75
C SER A 203 24.01 5.91 -5.50
N GLY A 204 23.44 5.91 -6.70
CA GLY A 204 23.26 7.09 -7.54
C GLY A 204 21.92 7.82 -7.31
N LEU A 205 20.96 7.19 -6.64
CA LEU A 205 19.72 7.85 -6.22
C LEU A 205 20.04 8.96 -5.22
N LYS A 206 19.55 10.17 -5.47
CA LYS A 206 19.81 11.34 -4.62
C LYS A 206 18.56 12.15 -4.37
N LEU A 207 18.29 12.43 -3.10
CA LEU A 207 17.18 13.29 -2.72
C LEU A 207 17.67 14.72 -2.45
N TYR A 208 16.96 15.71 -2.97
CA TYR A 208 17.20 17.12 -2.75
C TYR A 208 15.99 17.79 -2.13
N LYS A 209 16.22 18.72 -1.21
CA LYS A 209 15.20 19.57 -0.58
C LYS A 209 15.26 20.99 -1.15
N ASN A 210 14.10 21.56 -1.45
CA ASN A 210 13.98 22.96 -1.83
C ASN A 210 14.11 23.88 -0.59
N THR A 211 15.02 24.84 -0.64
CA THR A 211 15.29 25.81 0.45
C THR A 211 14.79 27.22 0.14
N GLY A 212 14.02 27.39 -0.95
CA GLY A 212 13.55 28.67 -1.47
C GLY A 212 14.56 29.38 -2.39
N SER A 213 15.85 29.15 -2.20
CA SER A 213 16.93 29.65 -3.08
C SER A 213 17.47 28.60 -4.07
N GLY A 214 17.02 27.34 -3.95
CA GLY A 214 17.44 26.24 -4.79
C GLY A 214 17.21 24.89 -4.13
N TYR A 215 17.88 23.87 -4.64
CA TYR A 215 17.83 22.49 -4.13
C TYR A 215 19.14 22.13 -3.43
N THR A 216 19.05 21.61 -2.21
CA THR A 216 20.19 21.12 -1.42
C THR A 216 20.04 19.63 -1.17
N GLU A 217 21.12 18.87 -1.36
CA GLU A 217 21.11 17.41 -1.17
C GLU A 217 20.75 17.07 0.29
N VAL A 218 19.84 16.11 0.46
CA VAL A 218 19.46 15.55 1.76
C VAL A 218 20.51 14.52 2.16
N THR A 219 20.97 14.59 3.40
CA THR A 219 22.01 13.70 3.92
C THR A 219 21.52 12.25 3.96
N TYR A 220 22.36 11.35 3.46
CA TYR A 220 22.18 9.91 3.62
C TYR A 220 22.36 9.51 5.09
N ASP A 221 21.43 8.73 5.66
CA ASP A 221 21.56 8.23 7.02
C ASP A 221 20.92 6.85 7.18
N ASN A 222 21.46 6.04 8.09
CA ASN A 222 21.04 4.65 8.26
C ASN A 222 19.67 4.55 8.93
N PRO A 223 18.64 3.94 8.33
CA PRO A 223 17.32 3.87 8.91
C PRO A 223 17.22 2.98 10.14
N SER A 224 18.14 2.03 10.32
CA SER A 224 18.19 1.21 11.53
C SER A 224 18.92 1.91 12.68
N SER A 225 19.70 2.96 12.41
CA SER A 225 20.47 3.70 13.42
C SER A 225 20.84 5.11 12.92
N PRO A 226 19.87 6.03 12.84
CA PRO A 226 20.09 7.29 12.15
C PRO A 226 20.89 8.26 13.05
N THR A 227 22.03 8.72 12.54
CA THR A 227 23.08 9.51 13.20
C THR A 227 22.85 11.02 13.23
N THR A 228 21.96 11.57 12.39
CA THR A 228 21.71 13.03 12.23
C THR A 228 20.30 13.44 12.67
N THR A 229 20.05 14.67 13.10
CA THR A 229 18.71 15.14 13.56
C THR A 229 17.81 15.71 12.45
N THR A 230 18.26 15.68 11.19
CA THR A 230 17.59 16.35 10.05
C THR A 230 16.84 15.35 9.14
N ASP A 231 16.31 15.84 8.01
CA ASP A 231 15.76 15.01 6.92
C ASP A 231 16.69 13.83 6.63
N VAL A 232 16.14 12.61 6.53
CA VAL A 232 16.91 11.40 6.25
C VAL A 232 16.47 10.78 4.93
N PHE A 233 17.44 10.27 4.19
CA PHE A 233 17.26 9.53 2.95
C PHE A 233 18.10 8.24 2.98
N GLN A 234 17.49 7.08 2.72
CA GLN A 234 18.21 5.85 2.37
C GLN A 234 17.36 5.01 1.41
N PRO A 235 17.70 4.96 0.12
CA PRO A 235 17.03 4.06 -0.79
C PRO A 235 17.41 2.61 -0.45
N VAL A 236 16.51 1.68 -0.75
CA VAL A 236 16.71 0.24 -0.63
C VAL A 236 16.33 -0.44 -1.94
N LYS A 237 16.85 -1.63 -2.20
CA LYS A 237 16.49 -2.43 -3.36
C LYS A 237 16.00 -3.81 -2.97
N SER A 238 15.31 -4.44 -3.91
CA SER A 238 14.98 -5.86 -3.86
C SER A 238 16.19 -6.75 -4.08
N ASN A 239 16.02 -8.03 -3.77
CA ASN A 239 16.95 -9.09 -4.15
C ASN A 239 16.89 -9.45 -5.65
N GLN A 240 15.78 -9.12 -6.31
CA GLN A 240 15.60 -9.33 -7.76
C GLN A 240 16.08 -8.15 -8.61
N ASP A 241 16.58 -7.08 -7.98
CA ASP A 241 17.15 -5.91 -8.66
C ASP A 241 16.19 -5.15 -9.60
N ASP A 242 14.90 -5.41 -9.46
CA ASP A 242 13.78 -4.90 -10.26
C ASP A 242 12.93 -3.85 -9.50
N PHE A 243 13.25 -3.59 -8.24
CA PHE A 243 12.50 -2.67 -7.38
C PHE A 243 13.42 -1.89 -6.46
N PHE A 244 13.17 -0.58 -6.40
CA PHE A 244 13.86 0.37 -5.55
C PHE A 244 12.84 1.13 -4.72
N TYR A 245 13.03 1.18 -3.41
CA TYR A 245 12.15 1.87 -2.48
C TYR A 245 12.89 2.98 -1.77
N ILE A 246 12.25 4.14 -1.70
CA ILE A 246 12.74 5.35 -1.06
C ILE A 246 11.76 5.67 0.08
N PRO A 247 12.03 5.21 1.31
CA PRO A 247 11.22 5.57 2.46
C PRO A 247 11.34 7.08 2.73
N LEU A 248 10.20 7.76 2.87
CA LEU A 248 10.16 9.20 3.24
C LEU A 248 10.03 9.41 4.75
N SER A 249 9.89 8.29 5.48
CA SER A 249 9.91 8.22 6.92
C SER A 249 10.90 7.16 7.34
N ILE A 250 11.65 7.44 8.40
CA ILE A 250 12.64 6.54 9.00
C ILE A 250 12.41 6.49 10.50
N ALA A 251 12.21 5.30 11.06
CA ALA A 251 11.97 5.15 12.47
C ALA A 251 13.29 4.98 13.20
N GLY A 252 13.58 5.90 14.10
CA GLY A 252 14.72 5.81 14.99
C GLY A 252 14.46 4.92 16.21
N ASN A 253 15.43 4.95 17.12
CA ASN A 253 15.43 4.18 18.36
C ASN A 253 14.40 4.76 19.36
N GLY A 254 13.14 4.29 19.32
CA GLY A 254 12.10 4.52 20.33
C GLY A 254 10.77 5.00 19.73
N THR A 255 9.70 5.00 20.54
CA THR A 255 8.32 5.38 20.13
C THR A 255 8.14 6.85 19.72
N GLY A 256 9.18 7.68 19.84
CA GLY A 256 9.18 9.10 19.42
C GLY A 256 10.27 9.46 18.42
N ALA A 257 10.97 8.47 17.85
CA ALA A 257 12.14 8.73 17.01
C ALA A 257 11.86 8.62 15.50
N GLN A 258 10.59 8.71 15.08
CA GLN A 258 10.24 8.74 13.66
C GLN A 258 10.74 10.05 13.02
N LYS A 259 11.65 9.92 12.07
CA LYS A 259 12.22 10.99 11.24
C LYS A 259 11.46 11.00 9.93
N ASN A 260 10.65 12.02 9.73
CA ASN A 260 9.96 12.25 8.47
C ASN A 260 10.68 13.35 7.71
N LEU A 261 10.50 13.38 6.40
CA LEU A 261 10.70 14.61 5.66
C LEU A 261 9.89 15.77 6.28
N LEU A 262 10.42 16.99 6.15
CA LEU A 262 9.74 18.21 6.60
C LEU A 262 8.35 18.31 5.99
N SER A 263 7.40 18.86 6.74
CA SER A 263 6.01 19.08 6.29
C SER A 263 5.94 20.19 5.25
N ASN A 264 5.01 20.10 4.29
CA ASN A 264 4.77 21.15 3.29
C ASN A 264 6.06 21.64 2.60
N THR A 265 6.94 20.71 2.25
CA THR A 265 8.27 21.00 1.72
C THR A 265 8.47 20.31 0.38
N ALA A 266 8.97 21.04 -0.61
CA ALA A 266 9.24 20.50 -1.94
C ALA A 266 10.58 19.77 -1.98
N TYR A 267 10.59 18.63 -2.67
CA TYR A 267 11.74 17.75 -2.87
C TYR A 267 11.88 17.38 -4.34
N ARG A 268 13.08 16.95 -4.70
CA ARG A 268 13.43 16.37 -6.00
C ARG A 268 14.22 15.09 -5.75
N LEU A 269 13.76 13.95 -6.24
CA LEU A 269 14.57 12.73 -6.31
C LEU A 269 15.22 12.68 -7.68
N ASP A 270 16.55 12.69 -7.74
CA ASP A 270 17.30 12.40 -8.95
C ASP A 270 17.51 10.89 -9.08
N ILE A 271 17.20 10.38 -10.27
CA ILE A 271 17.28 8.97 -10.64
C ILE A 271 18.46 8.84 -11.60
N PRO A 272 19.50 8.05 -11.25
CA PRO A 272 20.62 7.81 -12.16
C PRO A 272 20.17 6.96 -13.35
N GLU A 273 21.06 6.81 -14.33
CA GLU A 273 20.86 5.80 -15.37
C GLU A 273 20.69 4.40 -14.73
N ILE A 274 19.69 3.66 -15.20
CA ILE A 274 19.41 2.30 -14.75
C ILE A 274 19.76 1.34 -15.88
N PRO A 275 20.98 0.78 -15.89
CA PRO A 275 21.33 -0.22 -16.88
C PRO A 275 20.53 -1.49 -16.61
N LEU A 276 19.87 -2.04 -17.63
CA LEU A 276 18.99 -3.21 -17.52
C LEU A 276 19.68 -4.48 -18.00
N GLN A 277 19.25 -5.63 -17.46
CA GLN A 277 19.63 -6.93 -18.03
C GLN A 277 19.02 -7.06 -19.43
N GLY A 278 19.80 -7.57 -20.40
CA GLY A 278 19.41 -7.63 -21.82
C GLY A 278 19.52 -6.29 -22.58
N GLY A 279 19.85 -5.19 -21.89
CA GLY A 279 19.91 -3.85 -22.48
C GLY A 279 18.53 -3.23 -22.76
N GLY A 280 18.52 -2.17 -23.55
CA GLY A 280 17.32 -1.39 -23.91
C GLY A 280 17.30 0.00 -23.27
N GLU A 281 16.51 0.91 -23.86
CA GLU A 281 16.30 2.26 -23.33
C GLU A 281 15.05 2.31 -22.46
N ILE A 282 15.10 3.07 -21.37
CA ILE A 282 13.95 3.23 -20.46
C ILE A 282 12.93 4.16 -21.11
N THR A 283 11.81 3.60 -21.58
CA THR A 283 10.61 4.38 -21.89
C THR A 283 9.70 4.37 -20.67
N ASN A 284 9.43 5.54 -20.08
CA ASN A 284 8.52 5.66 -18.92
C ASN A 284 7.14 6.14 -19.38
N SER A 285 6.06 5.63 -18.77
CA SER A 285 4.69 6.10 -19.06
C SER A 285 4.39 7.52 -18.54
N LEU A 286 5.20 8.06 -17.61
CA LEU A 286 5.05 9.39 -17.02
C LEU A 286 5.92 10.47 -17.70
N ASP A 287 7.03 10.07 -18.32
CA ASP A 287 7.83 10.95 -19.20
C ASP A 287 8.49 10.11 -20.32
N PRO A 288 8.05 10.24 -21.58
CA PRO A 288 8.62 9.50 -22.70
C PRO A 288 10.07 9.90 -23.03
N ASN A 289 10.64 10.95 -22.41
CA ASN A 289 12.03 11.37 -22.61
C ASN A 289 13.00 10.86 -21.52
N GLY A 290 12.53 9.98 -20.63
CA GLY A 290 13.32 9.43 -19.53
C GLY A 290 13.28 10.32 -18.27
N ILE A 291 12.80 9.76 -17.17
CA ILE A 291 12.80 10.48 -15.88
C ILE A 291 14.21 10.47 -15.31
N THR A 292 14.87 11.63 -15.35
CA THR A 292 16.08 11.90 -14.56
C THR A 292 15.76 12.43 -13.17
N SER A 293 14.57 13.02 -12.97
CA SER A 293 14.15 13.57 -11.69
C SER A 293 12.64 13.48 -11.45
N ILE A 294 12.25 13.15 -10.22
CA ILE A 294 10.88 13.21 -9.72
C ILE A 294 10.74 14.38 -8.76
N TYR A 295 9.75 15.25 -9.00
CA TYR A 295 9.43 16.37 -8.12
C TYR A 295 8.17 16.08 -7.31
N PHE A 296 8.24 16.35 -6.00
CA PHE A 296 7.11 16.18 -5.11
C PHE A 296 7.14 17.17 -3.95
N THR A 297 6.00 17.39 -3.30
CA THR A 297 5.91 18.19 -2.08
C THR A 297 5.31 17.34 -0.98
N THR A 298 5.91 17.30 0.20
CA THR A 298 5.29 16.59 1.32
C THR A 298 4.03 17.32 1.78
N MET A 299 3.01 16.57 2.18
CA MET A 299 1.77 17.17 2.65
C MET A 299 1.94 17.95 3.95
N ASN A 300 0.98 18.84 4.19
CA ASN A 300 0.87 19.53 5.46
C ASN A 300 0.15 18.65 6.50
N GLY A 301 0.84 18.32 7.59
CA GLY A 301 0.26 17.52 8.69
C GLY A 301 0.29 16.01 8.47
N ILE A 302 -0.48 15.29 9.28
CA ILE A 302 -0.59 13.82 9.28
C ILE A 302 -1.84 13.37 8.52
N GLY A 303 -1.77 12.18 7.91
CA GLY A 303 -2.94 11.56 7.26
C GLY A 303 -4.06 11.21 8.25
N PRO A 304 -5.27 10.93 7.78
CA PRO A 304 -6.39 10.48 8.58
C PRO A 304 -6.11 9.11 9.17
N THR A 305 -6.59 8.88 10.38
CA THR A 305 -6.68 7.55 10.98
C THR A 305 -7.51 6.66 10.09
N LYS A 306 -6.96 5.50 9.80
CA LYS A 306 -7.55 4.48 8.95
C LYS A 306 -8.87 3.91 9.48
N MET A 307 -9.76 3.53 8.55
CA MET A 307 -10.99 2.82 8.84
C MET A 307 -10.82 1.30 8.69
N ASN A 308 -10.99 0.54 9.78
CA ASN A 308 -10.90 -0.93 9.77
C ASN A 308 -12.25 -1.65 9.77
N SER A 309 -13.33 -0.93 10.07
CA SER A 309 -14.68 -1.51 10.10
C SER A 309 -15.35 -1.33 8.75
N ALA A 310 -16.17 -2.31 8.36
CA ALA A 310 -17.08 -2.11 7.23
C ALA A 310 -18.15 -1.09 7.64
N PRO A 311 -18.63 -0.24 6.70
CA PRO A 311 -19.87 0.49 6.94
C PRO A 311 -21.04 -0.49 7.08
N THR A 312 -22.16 0.01 7.61
CA THR A 312 -23.45 -0.68 7.58
C THR A 312 -24.30 -0.11 6.46
N ALA A 313 -25.20 -0.91 5.92
CA ALA A 313 -26.10 -0.52 4.85
C ALA A 313 -27.55 -0.92 5.16
N SER A 314 -28.50 -0.08 4.76
CA SER A 314 -29.92 -0.43 4.69
C SER A 314 -30.45 -0.21 3.28
N VAL A 315 -31.26 -1.16 2.81
CA VAL A 315 -31.87 -1.12 1.47
C VAL A 315 -33.36 -0.94 1.59
N THR A 316 -33.91 0.06 0.90
CA THR A 316 -35.35 0.26 0.76
C THR A 316 -35.70 0.38 -0.73
N GLY A 317 -36.31 -0.66 -1.29
CA GLY A 317 -36.48 -0.77 -2.74
C GLY A 317 -35.11 -0.82 -3.44
N SER A 318 -34.83 0.13 -4.32
CA SER A 318 -33.52 0.32 -4.96
C SER A 318 -32.56 1.22 -4.19
N SER A 319 -33.05 1.89 -3.13
CA SER A 319 -32.29 2.92 -2.42
C SER A 319 -31.36 2.32 -1.36
N VAL A 320 -30.13 2.83 -1.29
CA VAL A 320 -29.11 2.41 -0.33
C VAL A 320 -28.75 3.58 0.59
N ASP A 321 -28.89 3.36 1.90
CA ASP A 321 -28.38 4.27 2.93
C ASP A 321 -27.24 3.60 3.68
N LEU A 322 -26.18 4.36 3.96
CA LEU A 322 -24.96 3.90 4.59
C LEU A 322 -24.72 4.63 5.91
N SER A 323 -24.13 3.92 6.88
CA SER A 323 -23.59 4.55 8.09
C SER A 323 -22.30 3.88 8.56
N TRP A 324 -21.42 4.65 9.20
CA TRP A 324 -20.11 4.18 9.66
C TRP A 324 -19.73 4.79 11.02
N THR A 325 -18.62 4.33 11.57
CA THR A 325 -18.05 4.89 12.81
C THR A 325 -17.02 5.97 12.46
N ALA A 326 -17.08 7.11 13.14
CA ALA A 326 -16.09 8.16 12.97
C ALA A 326 -14.69 7.68 13.40
N THR A 327 -13.64 8.17 12.74
CA THR A 327 -12.26 7.93 13.17
C THR A 327 -11.85 8.94 14.23
N SER A 328 -10.90 8.55 15.08
CA SER A 328 -10.31 9.41 16.12
C SER A 328 -8.81 9.55 15.88
N ASP A 329 -8.16 10.48 16.57
CA ASP A 329 -6.70 10.57 16.56
C ASP A 329 -6.08 9.23 16.99
N LEU A 330 -5.04 8.82 16.28
CA LEU A 330 -4.22 7.66 16.58
C LEU A 330 -2.86 8.15 17.07
N GLY A 331 -2.52 7.77 18.31
CA GLY A 331 -1.33 8.24 19.01
C GLY A 331 -1.68 9.22 20.12
N THR A 332 -0.65 9.78 20.76
CA THR A 332 -0.80 10.75 21.84
C THR A 332 0.04 11.97 21.52
N SER A 333 -0.51 13.17 21.72
CA SER A 333 0.24 14.41 21.56
C SER A 333 1.58 14.35 22.30
N PRO A 334 2.70 14.79 21.68
CA PRO A 334 2.79 15.41 20.35
C PRO A 334 2.92 14.43 19.18
N ASN A 335 2.95 13.11 19.45
CA ASN A 335 3.23 12.05 18.49
C ASN A 335 1.94 11.44 17.92
N ILE A 336 1.06 12.29 17.37
CA ILE A 336 -0.10 11.81 16.63
C ILE A 336 0.39 11.26 15.29
N VAL A 337 0.00 10.03 14.96
CA VAL A 337 0.38 9.33 13.71
C VAL A 337 -0.79 9.15 12.76
N GLY A 338 -2.03 9.37 13.22
CA GLY A 338 -3.21 9.48 12.37
C GLY A 338 -4.19 10.50 12.95
N ALA A 339 -4.76 11.36 12.11
CA ALA A 339 -5.71 12.39 12.53
C ALA A 339 -7.16 11.89 12.49
N ALA A 340 -7.99 12.34 13.41
CA ALA A 340 -9.43 12.21 13.28
C ALA A 340 -9.91 12.81 11.94
N ALA A 341 -10.80 12.11 11.25
CA ALA A 341 -11.29 12.58 9.97
C ALA A 341 -12.20 13.80 10.12
N THR A 342 -11.98 14.80 9.28
CA THR A 342 -12.83 15.99 9.13
C THR A 342 -13.91 15.80 8.07
N GLY A 343 -13.82 14.75 7.26
CA GLY A 343 -14.87 14.33 6.34
C GLY A 343 -14.63 12.94 5.77
N TYR A 344 -15.54 12.48 4.91
CA TYR A 344 -15.51 11.16 4.30
C TYR A 344 -15.94 11.20 2.84
N ASN A 345 -15.42 10.26 2.04
CA ASN A 345 -15.96 9.94 0.73
C ASN A 345 -16.50 8.52 0.68
N VAL A 346 -17.49 8.30 -0.18
CA VAL A 346 -18.13 7.01 -0.42
C VAL A 346 -17.79 6.56 -1.83
N TYR A 347 -17.44 5.29 -1.95
CA TYR A 347 -17.12 4.65 -3.22
C TYR A 347 -18.02 3.45 -3.45
N HIS A 348 -18.36 3.23 -4.72
CA HIS A 348 -19.24 2.17 -5.19
C HIS A 348 -18.61 1.37 -6.32
N SER A 349 -18.86 0.07 -6.34
CA SER A 349 -18.58 -0.81 -7.48
C SER A 349 -19.58 -1.97 -7.57
N THR A 350 -19.66 -2.58 -8.75
CA THR A 350 -20.30 -3.89 -9.00
C THR A 350 -19.29 -5.05 -8.96
N ASP A 351 -18.00 -4.74 -8.94
CA ASP A 351 -16.90 -5.67 -8.72
C ASP A 351 -16.36 -5.48 -7.30
N LYS A 352 -16.09 -6.59 -6.60
CA LYS A 352 -15.67 -6.56 -5.20
C LYS A 352 -14.32 -5.86 -4.98
N TYR A 353 -13.44 -5.92 -5.97
CA TYR A 353 -12.04 -5.55 -5.87
C TYR A 353 -11.64 -4.41 -6.82
N PHE A 354 -12.37 -4.21 -7.91
CA PHE A 354 -12.03 -3.23 -8.96
C PHE A 354 -13.17 -2.25 -9.24
N GLY A 355 -12.89 -1.20 -10.01
CA GLY A 355 -13.93 -0.32 -10.58
C GLY A 355 -14.62 0.62 -9.59
N PHE A 356 -14.03 0.85 -8.41
CA PHE A 356 -14.61 1.76 -7.42
C PHE A 356 -14.64 3.20 -7.93
N THR A 357 -15.84 3.79 -7.94
CA THR A 357 -16.08 5.20 -8.31
C THR A 357 -16.65 5.97 -7.13
N LYS A 358 -16.23 7.23 -6.97
CA LYS A 358 -16.72 8.11 -5.90
C LYS A 358 -18.14 8.55 -6.20
N VAL A 359 -19.05 8.43 -5.23
CA VAL A 359 -20.49 8.73 -5.43
C VAL A 359 -20.94 10.05 -4.83
N ASN A 360 -20.25 10.57 -3.82
CA ASN A 360 -20.56 11.88 -3.22
C ASN A 360 -19.81 13.02 -3.95
N SER A 361 -20.47 14.17 -4.16
CA SER A 361 -19.87 15.34 -4.84
C SER A 361 -18.94 16.15 -3.94
N SER A 362 -19.23 16.21 -2.64
CA SER A 362 -18.41 16.90 -1.62
C SER A 362 -18.16 16.00 -0.42
N ALA A 363 -17.07 16.24 0.30
CA ALA A 363 -16.75 15.51 1.54
C ALA A 363 -17.93 15.53 2.52
N ILE A 364 -18.28 14.36 3.05
CA ILE A 364 -19.38 14.18 4.01
C ILE A 364 -18.82 14.44 5.41
N THR A 365 -19.35 15.40 6.14
CA THR A 365 -18.88 15.74 7.50
C THR A 365 -19.49 14.87 8.59
N GLY A 366 -20.62 14.21 8.31
CA GLY A 366 -21.27 13.24 9.19
C GLY A 366 -20.79 11.82 8.97
N THR A 367 -21.45 10.86 9.63
CA THR A 367 -21.15 9.43 9.52
C THR A 367 -22.28 8.63 8.89
N SER A 368 -23.08 9.28 8.06
CA SER A 368 -24.17 8.68 7.30
C SER A 368 -24.27 9.31 5.91
N TYR A 369 -24.75 8.54 4.95
CA TYR A 369 -24.92 9.00 3.56
C TYR A 369 -26.01 8.21 2.85
N SER A 370 -26.89 8.91 2.15
CA SER A 370 -27.84 8.29 1.23
C SER A 370 -27.20 8.19 -0.14
N ALA A 371 -26.85 6.98 -0.55
CA ALA A 371 -26.12 6.72 -1.78
C ALA A 371 -26.99 6.73 -3.03
N GLY A 372 -28.30 6.89 -2.88
CA GLY A 372 -29.27 6.90 -3.97
C GLY A 372 -29.71 5.49 -4.38
N SER A 373 -30.27 5.40 -5.59
CA SER A 373 -30.82 4.16 -6.14
C SER A 373 -29.84 3.45 -7.08
N TYR A 374 -29.77 2.13 -6.97
CA TYR A 374 -28.94 1.26 -7.81
C TYR A 374 -29.81 0.21 -8.53
N ALA A 375 -29.28 -0.37 -9.61
CA ALA A 375 -29.95 -1.44 -10.34
C ALA A 375 -30.02 -2.73 -9.50
N SER A 376 -30.84 -3.70 -9.91
CA SER A 376 -30.88 -5.02 -9.29
C SER A 376 -29.52 -5.71 -9.42
N GLY A 377 -29.07 -6.37 -8.35
CA GLY A 377 -27.79 -7.08 -8.33
C GLY A 377 -26.95 -6.78 -7.08
N THR A 378 -25.71 -7.27 -7.11
CA THR A 378 -24.75 -7.12 -6.01
C THR A 378 -23.90 -5.86 -6.20
N HIS A 379 -23.77 -5.11 -5.11
CA HIS A 379 -23.01 -3.87 -5.05
C HIS A 379 -22.08 -3.87 -3.84
N TYR A 380 -20.94 -3.20 -3.98
CA TYR A 380 -19.91 -3.07 -2.96
C TYR A 380 -19.70 -1.60 -2.65
N PHE A 381 -19.78 -1.24 -1.38
CA PHE A 381 -19.52 0.12 -0.92
C PHE A 381 -18.34 0.17 0.05
N ARG A 382 -17.53 1.22 -0.07
CA ARG A 382 -16.39 1.50 0.81
C ARG A 382 -16.37 2.97 1.17
N ILE A 383 -15.84 3.27 2.36
CA ILE A 383 -15.68 4.63 2.87
C ILE A 383 -14.20 4.95 2.98
N THR A 384 -13.82 6.18 2.67
CA THR A 384 -12.48 6.70 2.94
C THR A 384 -12.56 7.91 3.87
N PRO A 385 -11.69 7.99 4.89
CA PRO A 385 -11.60 9.15 5.75
C PRO A 385 -10.78 10.26 5.09
N ILE A 386 -11.09 11.51 5.41
CA ILE A 386 -10.36 12.71 4.96
C ILE A 386 -9.88 13.48 6.19
N ALA A 387 -8.60 13.82 6.25
CA ALA A 387 -8.04 14.75 7.23
C ALA A 387 -6.91 15.56 6.60
N ASN A 388 -6.76 16.82 6.99
CA ASN A 388 -5.68 17.70 6.49
C ASN A 388 -5.57 17.74 4.95
N SER A 389 -6.72 17.69 4.26
CA SER A 389 -6.81 17.61 2.79
C SER A 389 -6.24 16.33 2.16
N TYR A 390 -5.95 15.32 2.97
CA TYR A 390 -5.60 13.97 2.52
C TYR A 390 -6.77 13.02 2.69
N GLU A 391 -6.99 12.19 1.69
CA GLU A 391 -7.97 11.11 1.73
C GLU A 391 -7.25 9.76 1.86
N GLY A 392 -7.54 9.03 2.93
CA GLY A 392 -6.97 7.71 3.21
C GLY A 392 -7.46 6.62 2.26
N GLY A 393 -7.00 5.40 2.49
CA GLY A 393 -7.47 4.23 1.75
C GLY A 393 -8.82 3.71 2.24
N TYR A 394 -9.19 2.57 1.67
CA TYR A 394 -10.53 2.04 1.82
C TYR A 394 -10.78 1.34 3.16
N SER A 395 -11.97 1.60 3.72
CA SER A 395 -12.60 0.73 4.70
C SER A 395 -12.74 -0.71 4.20
N ASN A 396 -13.13 -1.63 5.09
CA ASN A 396 -13.73 -2.89 4.64
C ASN A 396 -15.01 -2.59 3.84
N ASP A 397 -15.34 -3.45 2.88
CA ASP A 397 -16.54 -3.32 2.08
C ASP A 397 -17.78 -3.75 2.86
N VAL A 398 -18.90 -3.09 2.54
CA VAL A 398 -20.23 -3.64 2.77
C VAL A 398 -20.79 -4.14 1.44
N VAL A 399 -21.36 -5.33 1.47
CA VAL A 399 -22.03 -5.94 0.32
C VAL A 399 -23.52 -5.68 0.44
N VAL A 400 -24.11 -5.18 -0.64
CA VAL A 400 -25.53 -4.87 -0.74
C VAL A 400 -26.11 -5.63 -1.92
N THR A 401 -27.24 -6.31 -1.74
CA THR A 401 -27.99 -6.94 -2.83
C THR A 401 -29.31 -6.20 -3.02
N ILE A 402 -29.50 -5.60 -4.19
CA ILE A 402 -30.76 -4.98 -4.59
C ILE A 402 -31.62 -6.05 -5.29
N PRO A 403 -32.88 -6.25 -4.86
CA PRO A 403 -33.76 -7.28 -5.41
C PRO A 403 -34.17 -7.04 -6.86
#